data_AF-A0A382MN96-F1
#
_entry.id   AF-A0A382MN96-F1
#
_cell.length_a   1.000
_cell.length_b   1.000
_cell.length_c   1.000
_cell.angle_alpha   90.00
_cell.angle_beta   90.00
_cell.angle_gamma   90.00
#
_symmetry.space_group_name_H-M   'P 1'
#
loop_
_entity.id
_entity.type
_entity.pdbx_description
1 polymer ?
#
loop_
_entity_poly.entity_id
_entity_poly.type
_entity_poly.pdbx_seq_one_letter_code
_entity_poly.pdbx_strand_id
1 'polypeptide(L)'
;MYLKHTHQSFLTVYFILFSLVITASGLTKESDWLQYGGDEGGSRYSKLNQINTLNVKDLEVAWTYKTGHLDRIPEQLSFLRKLVGFQVTPIILPNDVGGHLVFCTPFNEVIALNAATGEQVWFYDPKIDLRPFAGRFNCRGVAQWRNPKKMLSEICAHSLFLAASDKRLISVDAKTGEPCPEFGSQGIVNVLPYIKNI
;
A
#
# COMPACT_ATOMS: atom_id res chain seq x y z
N MET A 1 -73.51 -26.22 -50.42
CA MET A 1 -72.74 -25.22 -51.18
C MET A 1 -73.22 -23.84 -50.75
N TYR A 2 -72.53 -23.19 -49.80
CA TYR A 2 -72.50 -21.74 -49.51
C TYR A 2 -71.69 -21.50 -48.22
N LEU A 3 -70.66 -20.66 -48.35
CA LEU A 3 -69.97 -19.76 -47.40
C LEU A 3 -70.04 -19.99 -45.88
N LYS A 4 -68.86 -19.97 -45.23
CA LYS A 4 -68.66 -19.28 -43.95
C LYS A 4 -67.22 -18.75 -43.81
N HIS A 5 -67.14 -17.45 -43.57
CA HIS A 5 -65.99 -16.70 -43.06
C HIS A 5 -65.47 -17.30 -41.76
N THR A 6 -64.14 -17.29 -41.56
CA THR A 6 -63.58 -17.28 -40.21
C THR A 6 -62.32 -16.42 -40.16
N HIS A 7 -62.22 -15.68 -39.06
CA HIS A 7 -61.45 -14.47 -38.85
C HIS A 7 -59.94 -14.69 -38.72
N GLN A 8 -59.17 -13.71 -39.21
CA GLN A 8 -57.78 -13.48 -38.84
C GLN A 8 -57.70 -13.05 -37.38
N SER A 9 -56.83 -13.69 -36.60
CA SER A 9 -56.48 -13.27 -35.25
C SER A 9 -54.97 -13.07 -35.17
N PHE A 10 -54.59 -11.82 -34.91
CA PHE A 10 -53.24 -11.33 -34.72
C PHE A 10 -52.58 -11.99 -33.50
N LEU A 11 -51.41 -12.59 -33.68
CA LEU A 11 -50.53 -13.04 -32.60
C LEU A 11 -49.54 -11.90 -32.30
N THR A 12 -49.89 -11.05 -31.33
CA THR A 12 -48.98 -10.04 -30.77
C THR A 12 -48.15 -10.71 -29.68
N VAL A 13 -46.89 -11.04 -29.98
CA VAL A 13 -45.94 -11.60 -28.99
C VAL A 13 -45.29 -10.44 -28.23
N TYR A 14 -45.65 -10.26 -26.96
CA TYR A 14 -44.94 -9.36 -26.05
C TYR A 14 -43.67 -10.06 -25.54
N PHE A 15 -42.51 -9.68 -26.07
CA PHE A 15 -41.21 -9.99 -25.46
C PHE A 15 -40.93 -9.00 -24.33
N ILE A 16 -41.09 -9.44 -23.08
CA ILE A 16 -40.63 -8.68 -21.91
C ILE A 16 -39.11 -8.90 -21.78
N LEU A 17 -38.33 -7.91 -22.21
CA LEU A 17 -36.89 -7.83 -21.95
C LEU A 17 -36.69 -7.43 -20.48
N PHE A 18 -36.46 -8.42 -19.62
CA PHE A 18 -36.02 -8.18 -18.24
C PHE A 18 -34.52 -7.87 -18.26
N SER A 19 -34.15 -6.60 -18.41
CA SER A 19 -32.76 -6.16 -18.28
C SER A 19 -32.35 -6.26 -16.81
N LEU A 20 -31.61 -7.32 -16.48
CA LEU A 20 -30.93 -7.45 -15.20
C LEU A 20 -29.81 -6.41 -15.15
N VAL A 21 -30.09 -5.25 -14.55
CA VAL A 21 -29.05 -4.30 -14.18
C VAL A 21 -28.29 -4.93 -13.02
N ILE A 22 -27.24 -5.69 -13.34
CA ILE A 22 -26.23 -6.06 -12.35
C ILE A 22 -25.49 -4.77 -12.04
N THR A 23 -25.94 -4.06 -11.01
CA THR A 23 -25.06 -3.11 -10.34
C THR A 23 -23.90 -3.92 -9.81
N ALA A 24 -22.75 -3.82 -10.48
CA ALA A 24 -21.48 -4.20 -9.89
C ALA A 24 -21.24 -3.23 -8.74
N SER A 25 -21.83 -3.52 -7.58
CA SER A 25 -21.36 -3.01 -6.32
C SER A 25 -19.89 -3.39 -6.28
N GLY A 26 -19.01 -2.40 -6.39
CA GLY A 26 -17.58 -2.62 -6.22
C GLY A 26 -17.41 -3.31 -4.88
N LEU A 27 -17.13 -4.63 -4.91
CA LEU A 27 -16.64 -5.36 -3.78
C LEU A 27 -15.28 -4.73 -3.48
N THR A 28 -15.28 -3.69 -2.65
CA THR A 28 -14.09 -3.35 -1.88
C THR A 28 -13.78 -4.63 -1.13
N LYS A 29 -12.72 -5.33 -1.54
CA LYS A 29 -12.27 -6.55 -0.89
C LYS A 29 -12.00 -6.16 0.57
N GLU A 30 -12.92 -6.56 1.44
CA GLU A 30 -13.14 -5.98 2.76
C GLU A 30 -12.11 -6.50 3.78
N SER A 31 -10.80 -6.38 3.50
CA SER A 31 -9.76 -6.70 4.50
C SER A 31 -8.33 -6.25 4.18
N ASP A 32 -8.10 -5.19 3.41
CA ASP A 32 -6.72 -4.73 3.17
C ASP A 32 -6.27 -3.74 4.27
N TRP A 33 -5.08 -3.95 4.87
CA TRP A 33 -4.50 -3.05 5.88
C TRP A 33 -3.86 -1.84 5.17
N LEU A 34 -4.71 -0.97 4.63
CA LEU A 34 -4.26 0.13 3.76
C LEU A 34 -3.53 1.24 4.53
N GLN A 35 -3.92 1.50 5.77
CA GLN A 35 -3.37 2.59 6.57
C GLN A 35 -2.52 2.06 7.71
N TYR A 36 -1.62 2.89 8.25
CA TYR A 36 -0.78 2.53 9.41
C TYR A 36 -1.59 1.93 10.57
N GLY A 37 -2.80 2.43 10.82
CA GLY A 37 -3.68 1.94 11.87
C GLY A 37 -4.79 0.97 11.42
N GLY A 38 -4.70 0.42 10.21
CA GLY A 38 -5.71 -0.49 9.62
C GLY A 38 -6.85 0.24 8.92
N ASP A 39 -7.40 1.27 9.56
CA ASP A 39 -8.42 2.17 9.00
C ASP A 39 -8.07 3.65 9.25
N GLU A 40 -8.92 4.56 8.75
CA GLU A 40 -8.75 6.01 8.90
C GLU A 40 -8.82 6.49 10.36
N GLY A 41 -9.54 5.77 11.22
CA GLY A 41 -9.65 6.05 12.65
C GLY A 41 -8.50 5.47 13.48
N GLY A 42 -7.66 4.62 12.88
CA GLY A 42 -6.56 3.95 13.52
C GLY A 42 -6.97 2.88 14.54
N SER A 43 -8.08 2.18 14.31
CA SER A 43 -8.63 1.20 15.26
C SER A 43 -7.71 0.02 15.54
N ARG A 44 -6.82 -0.31 14.60
CA ARG A 44 -6.00 -1.54 14.59
C ARG A 44 -6.84 -2.83 14.70
N TYR A 45 -8.07 -2.79 14.20
CA TYR A 45 -8.98 -3.92 14.19
C TYR A 45 -9.12 -4.52 12.79
N SER A 46 -9.02 -5.85 12.68
CA SER A 46 -9.31 -6.59 11.46
C SER A 46 -10.61 -7.37 11.62
N LYS A 47 -11.47 -7.34 10.60
CA LYS A 47 -12.69 -8.15 10.53
C LYS A 47 -12.41 -9.62 10.15
N LEU A 48 -11.17 -9.96 9.76
CA LEU A 48 -10.79 -11.33 9.40
C LEU A 48 -10.86 -12.26 10.61
N ASN A 49 -11.44 -13.44 10.42
CA ASN A 49 -11.65 -14.43 11.49
C ASN A 49 -11.18 -15.86 11.12
N GLN A 50 -10.49 -16.02 9.99
CA GLN A 50 -9.92 -17.31 9.57
C GLN A 50 -9.02 -17.90 10.67
N ILE A 51 -8.21 -17.05 11.30
CA ILE A 51 -7.48 -17.34 12.53
C ILE A 51 -8.32 -16.81 13.69
N ASN A 52 -8.59 -17.67 14.67
CA ASN A 52 -9.41 -17.37 15.83
C ASN A 52 -8.95 -18.19 17.05
N THR A 53 -9.64 -18.02 18.18
CA THR A 53 -9.26 -18.66 19.45
C THR A 53 -9.29 -20.19 19.43
N LEU A 54 -9.95 -20.81 18.45
CA LEU A 54 -10.04 -22.26 18.33
C LEU A 54 -8.84 -22.87 17.58
N ASN A 55 -8.21 -22.12 16.65
CA ASN A 55 -7.17 -22.62 15.76
C ASN A 55 -5.84 -21.83 15.79
N VAL A 56 -5.73 -20.74 16.58
CA VAL A 56 -4.48 -19.95 16.67
C VAL A 56 -3.27 -20.77 17.13
N LYS A 57 -3.51 -21.84 17.88
CA LYS A 57 -2.50 -22.81 18.32
C LYS A 57 -1.84 -23.59 17.17
N ASP A 58 -2.47 -23.62 16.00
CA ASP A 58 -2.03 -24.36 14.82
C ASP A 58 -1.28 -23.44 13.84
N LEU A 59 -0.95 -22.21 14.25
CA LEU A 59 -0.19 -21.26 13.42
C LEU A 59 1.26 -21.69 13.25
N GLU A 60 1.73 -21.60 12.01
CA GLU A 60 3.11 -21.83 11.64
C GLU A 60 3.67 -20.62 10.89
N VAL A 61 5.00 -20.48 10.91
CA VAL A 61 5.69 -19.44 10.14
C VAL A 61 5.57 -19.77 8.66
N ALA A 62 4.82 -18.96 7.91
CA ALA A 62 4.69 -19.11 6.47
C ALA A 62 5.99 -18.76 5.72
N TRP A 63 6.67 -17.70 6.12
CA TRP A 63 7.94 -17.26 5.56
C TRP A 63 8.65 -16.27 6.49
N THR A 64 9.93 -16.02 6.24
CA THR A 64 10.73 -14.98 6.92
C THR A 64 11.48 -14.13 5.90
N TYR A 65 11.66 -12.85 6.21
CA TYR A 65 12.42 -11.93 5.35
C TYR A 65 13.52 -11.23 6.15
N LYS A 66 14.77 -11.35 5.70
CA LYS A 66 15.93 -10.68 6.31
C LYS A 66 16.17 -9.34 5.62
N THR A 67 15.88 -8.24 6.31
CA THR A 67 16.04 -6.88 5.77
C THR A 67 17.50 -6.46 5.56
N GLY A 68 18.46 -7.08 6.26
CA GLY A 68 19.90 -6.80 6.10
C GLY A 68 20.36 -5.42 6.57
N HIS A 69 19.48 -4.58 7.14
CA HIS A 69 19.79 -3.18 7.45
C HIS A 69 20.95 -3.02 8.45
N LEU A 70 21.08 -3.91 9.45
CA LEU A 70 22.19 -3.87 10.42
C LEU A 70 23.53 -4.30 9.83
N ASP A 71 23.49 -5.18 8.83
CA ASP A 71 24.69 -5.69 8.14
C ASP A 71 25.32 -4.59 7.27
N ARG A 72 24.54 -3.56 6.92
CA ARG A 72 24.96 -2.41 6.11
C ARG A 72 25.63 -1.30 6.90
N ILE A 73 25.61 -1.36 8.24
CA ILE A 73 26.26 -0.35 9.08
C ILE A 73 27.77 -0.53 8.99
N PRO A 74 28.52 0.46 8.48
CA PRO A 74 29.98 0.39 8.44
C PRO A 74 30.57 0.17 9.84
N GLU A 75 31.67 -0.58 9.95
CA GLU A 75 32.26 -0.93 11.24
C GLU A 75 32.62 0.31 12.07
N GLN A 76 33.11 1.37 11.41
CA GLN A 76 33.41 2.67 12.02
C GLN A 76 32.18 3.39 12.59
N LEU A 77 30.97 2.99 12.17
CA LEU A 77 29.69 3.47 12.67
C LEU A 77 28.96 2.42 13.52
N SER A 78 29.65 1.39 14.02
CA SER A 78 29.05 0.30 14.81
C SER A 78 28.26 0.77 16.04
N PHE A 79 28.60 1.93 16.62
CA PHE A 79 27.85 2.54 17.72
C PHE A 79 26.38 2.84 17.36
N LEU A 80 26.08 3.06 16.07
CA LEU A 80 24.72 3.27 15.57
C LEU A 80 23.80 2.08 15.84
N ARG A 81 24.33 0.86 15.97
CA ARG A 81 23.53 -0.35 16.26
C ARG A 81 22.70 -0.20 17.55
N LYS A 82 23.17 0.57 18.53
CA LYS A 82 22.44 0.83 19.79
C LYS A 82 21.30 1.84 19.63
N LEU A 83 21.28 2.58 18.52
CA LEU A 83 20.30 3.61 18.21
C LEU A 83 19.21 3.12 17.26
N VAL A 84 19.33 1.89 16.74
CA VAL A 84 18.40 1.30 15.77
C VAL A 84 17.21 0.64 16.47
N GLY A 85 16.01 0.86 15.95
CA GLY A 85 14.79 0.17 16.39
C GLY A 85 13.85 -0.15 15.23
N PHE A 86 13.43 -1.41 15.13
CA PHE A 86 12.43 -1.85 14.15
C PHE A 86 11.02 -1.61 14.72
N GLN A 87 10.34 -0.56 14.25
CA GLN A 87 9.06 -0.08 14.82
C GLN A 87 7.94 0.04 13.79
N VAL A 88 8.11 -0.61 12.64
CA VAL A 88 7.21 -0.44 11.50
C VAL A 88 5.90 -1.19 11.71
N THR A 89 4.77 -0.57 11.35
CA THR A 89 3.55 -1.30 11.00
C THR A 89 3.49 -1.37 9.46
N PRO A 90 3.61 -2.56 8.86
CA PRO A 90 3.46 -2.74 7.41
C PRO A 90 2.05 -2.36 6.94
N ILE A 91 1.93 -2.02 5.65
CA ILE A 91 0.65 -1.86 4.97
C ILE A 91 0.54 -2.85 3.82
N ILE A 92 -0.69 -3.20 3.45
CA ILE A 92 -0.99 -3.91 2.20
C ILE A 92 -1.42 -2.87 1.17
N LEU A 93 -0.80 -2.91 -0.02
CA LEU A 93 -1.24 -2.08 -1.13
C LEU A 93 -2.54 -2.62 -1.73
N PRO A 94 -3.40 -1.76 -2.30
CA PRO A 94 -4.55 -2.21 -3.07
C PRO A 94 -4.15 -3.16 -4.22
N ASN A 95 -5.06 -4.08 -4.59
CA ASN A 95 -4.78 -5.09 -5.61
C ASN A 95 -4.50 -4.49 -6.99
N ASP A 96 -5.11 -3.35 -7.34
CA ASP A 96 -4.90 -2.65 -8.61
C ASP A 96 -3.49 -2.04 -8.75
N VAL A 97 -2.77 -1.90 -7.65
CA VAL A 97 -1.36 -1.45 -7.61
C VAL A 97 -0.40 -2.53 -7.10
N GLY A 98 -0.86 -3.78 -7.02
CA GLY A 98 0.01 -4.96 -6.85
C GLY A 98 -0.28 -5.84 -5.63
N GLY A 99 -1.07 -5.38 -4.64
CA GLY A 99 -1.38 -6.23 -3.48
C GLY A 99 -0.18 -6.51 -2.56
N HIS A 100 0.88 -5.71 -2.65
CA HIS A 100 2.15 -5.98 -1.98
C HIS A 100 2.11 -5.62 -0.49
N LEU A 101 2.84 -6.39 0.33
CA LEU A 101 3.17 -6.00 1.70
C LEU A 101 4.32 -5.00 1.65
N VAL A 102 4.10 -3.79 2.15
CA VAL A 102 5.08 -2.71 2.11
C VAL A 102 5.44 -2.25 3.51
N PHE A 103 6.73 -2.11 3.76
CA PHE A 103 7.25 -1.61 5.03
C PHE A 103 8.59 -0.91 4.83
N CYS A 104 8.98 -0.13 5.84
CA CYS A 104 10.26 0.55 5.88
C CYS A 104 11.19 -0.02 6.96
N THR A 105 12.50 0.09 6.73
CA THR A 105 13.54 -0.29 7.70
C THR A 105 13.93 0.89 8.59
N PRO A 106 14.73 0.68 9.64
CA PRO A 106 15.23 1.77 10.49
C PRO A 106 16.10 2.81 9.77
N PHE A 107 16.70 2.46 8.63
CA PHE A 107 17.42 3.39 7.74
C PHE A 107 16.54 3.94 6.61
N ASN A 108 15.21 3.83 6.78
CA ASN A 108 14.18 4.33 5.88
C ASN A 108 14.23 3.75 4.46
N GLU A 109 14.87 2.60 4.27
CA GLU A 109 14.71 1.82 3.04
C GLU A 109 13.26 1.34 2.97
N VAL A 110 12.63 1.40 1.80
CA VAL A 110 11.25 0.92 1.59
C VAL A 110 11.29 -0.35 0.77
N ILE A 111 10.59 -1.37 1.26
CA ILE A 111 10.61 -2.73 0.72
C ILE A 111 9.17 -3.12 0.44
N ALA A 112 8.91 -3.59 -0.79
CA ALA A 112 7.67 -4.28 -1.12
C ALA A 112 7.94 -5.76 -1.32
N LEU A 113 7.13 -6.58 -0.66
CA LEU A 113 7.16 -8.03 -0.79
C LEU A 113 5.85 -8.53 -1.41
N ASN A 114 5.93 -9.65 -2.11
CA ASN A 114 4.77 -10.50 -2.33
C ASN A 114 4.30 -11.01 -0.95
N ALA A 115 3.08 -10.65 -0.55
CA ALA A 115 2.58 -10.97 0.78
C ALA A 115 2.42 -12.50 1.03
N ALA A 116 2.24 -13.28 -0.03
CA ALA A 116 2.09 -14.73 0.06
C ALA A 116 3.42 -15.48 0.13
N THR A 117 4.44 -15.04 -0.62
CA THR A 117 5.73 -15.75 -0.73
C THR A 117 6.86 -15.15 0.10
N GLY A 118 6.76 -13.88 0.48
CA GLY A 118 7.84 -13.13 1.12
C GLY A 118 8.95 -12.67 0.17
N GLU A 119 8.81 -12.91 -1.14
CA GLU A 119 9.78 -12.49 -2.16
C GLU A 119 9.74 -10.98 -2.37
N GLN A 120 10.91 -10.37 -2.51
CA GLN A 120 11.01 -8.93 -2.77
C GLN A 120 10.55 -8.60 -4.20
N VAL A 121 9.59 -7.69 -4.30
CA VAL A 121 9.09 -7.16 -5.58
C VAL A 121 9.92 -5.96 -6.00
N TRP A 122 10.09 -4.99 -5.11
CA TRP A 122 10.93 -3.82 -5.34
C TRP A 122 11.54 -3.32 -4.03
N PHE A 123 12.59 -2.51 -4.19
CA PHE A 123 13.37 -1.96 -3.10
C PHE A 123 13.76 -0.51 -3.43
N TYR A 124 13.53 0.40 -2.49
CA TYR A 124 13.96 1.79 -2.58
C TYR A 124 14.88 2.12 -1.41
N ASP A 125 16.08 2.61 -1.73
CA ASP A 125 17.04 3.09 -0.74
C ASP A 125 17.16 4.61 -0.85
N PRO A 126 16.66 5.38 0.14
CA PRO A 126 16.79 6.84 0.13
C PRO A 126 18.23 7.33 0.34
N LYS A 127 19.16 6.42 0.67
CA LYS A 127 20.55 6.74 1.06
C LYS A 127 20.57 7.81 2.15
N ILE A 128 19.86 7.56 3.25
CA ILE A 128 19.76 8.56 4.31
C ILE A 128 21.13 8.93 4.85
N ASP A 129 21.25 10.20 5.20
CA ASP A 129 22.42 10.67 5.90
C ASP A 129 22.42 10.16 7.35
N LEU A 130 23.47 9.42 7.71
CA LEU A 130 23.63 8.77 9.00
C LEU A 130 24.14 9.71 10.10
N ARG A 131 24.34 11.00 9.81
CA ARG A 131 24.55 12.01 10.84
C ARG A 131 23.35 12.01 11.80
N PRO A 132 23.56 12.19 13.11
CA PRO A 132 22.48 12.13 14.09
C PRO A 132 21.59 13.39 13.99
N PHE A 133 20.65 13.42 13.05
CA PHE A 133 19.55 14.41 13.03
C PHE A 133 18.42 14.04 13.99
N ALA A 134 18.37 12.77 14.38
CA ALA A 134 17.44 12.17 15.31
C ALA A 134 18.23 11.36 16.34
N GLY A 135 17.77 11.30 17.58
CA GLY A 135 18.43 10.51 18.63
C GLY A 135 18.37 8.99 18.41
N ARG A 136 17.59 8.52 17.43
CA ARG A 136 17.39 7.10 17.07
C ARG A 136 17.15 6.93 15.58
N PHE A 137 17.54 5.78 15.04
CA PHE A 137 17.18 5.30 13.70
C PHE A 137 15.99 4.36 13.83
N ASN A 138 14.85 4.78 13.32
CA ASN A 138 13.63 3.98 13.30
C ASN A 138 12.77 4.40 12.12
N CYS A 139 11.86 3.51 11.75
CA CYS A 139 10.75 3.84 10.88
C CYS A 139 9.48 3.24 11.45
N ARG A 140 8.38 4.00 11.40
CA ARG A 140 7.08 3.57 11.93
C ARG A 140 6.14 3.09 10.83
N GLY A 141 6.39 3.45 9.59
CA GLY A 141 5.52 3.09 8.48
C GLY A 141 5.69 4.04 7.31
N VAL A 142 4.96 3.72 6.25
CA VAL A 142 4.70 4.62 5.12
C VAL A 142 3.22 4.98 5.14
N ALA A 143 2.88 6.09 4.49
CA ALA A 143 1.49 6.44 4.16
C ALA A 143 1.29 6.28 2.66
N GLN A 144 0.06 5.98 2.21
CA GLN A 144 -0.26 5.88 0.80
C GLN A 144 -1.36 6.86 0.39
N TRP A 145 -1.35 7.27 -0.88
CA TRP A 145 -2.37 8.14 -1.45
C TRP A 145 -2.61 7.83 -2.92
N ARG A 146 -3.88 7.77 -3.32
CA ARG A 146 -4.32 7.66 -4.70
C ARG A 146 -4.60 9.06 -5.25
N ASN A 147 -3.95 9.44 -6.34
CA ASN A 147 -4.20 10.71 -7.03
C ASN A 147 -5.43 10.60 -7.96
N PRO A 148 -6.60 11.16 -7.60
CA PRO A 148 -7.82 10.98 -8.42
C PRO A 148 -7.71 11.62 -9.81
N LYS A 149 -6.70 12.45 -10.07
CA LYS A 149 -6.48 13.11 -11.37
C LYS A 149 -5.58 12.32 -12.33
N LYS A 150 -4.94 11.24 -11.88
CA LYS A 150 -4.07 10.38 -12.70
C LYS A 150 -4.74 9.05 -13.01
N MET A 151 -4.59 8.56 -14.23
CA MET A 151 -4.89 7.18 -14.61
C MET A 151 -3.97 6.22 -13.86
N LEU A 152 -4.45 5.03 -13.51
CA LEU A 152 -3.66 4.03 -12.75
C LEU A 152 -2.35 3.62 -13.43
N SER A 153 -2.23 3.77 -14.75
CA SER A 153 -1.02 3.48 -15.51
C SER A 153 0.06 4.56 -15.42
N GLU A 154 -0.28 5.75 -14.93
CA GLU A 154 0.67 6.85 -14.80
C GLU A 154 1.54 6.69 -13.55
N ILE A 155 2.80 7.12 -13.66
CA ILE A 155 3.71 7.16 -12.51
C ILE A 155 3.12 8.01 -11.39
N CYS A 156 3.14 7.47 -10.18
CA CYS A 156 2.61 8.10 -8.98
C CYS A 156 1.12 8.45 -9.10
N ALA A 157 0.37 7.67 -9.88
CA ALA A 157 -1.07 7.58 -9.71
C ALA A 157 -1.42 7.08 -8.30
N HIS A 158 -0.56 6.22 -7.74
CA HIS A 158 -0.59 5.81 -6.34
C HIS A 158 0.79 5.99 -5.73
N SER A 159 0.88 6.81 -4.70
CA SER A 159 2.15 7.22 -4.10
C SER A 159 2.27 6.68 -2.68
N LEU A 160 3.48 6.32 -2.30
CA LEU A 160 3.89 6.11 -0.93
C LEU A 160 4.65 7.33 -0.43
N PHE A 161 4.48 7.65 0.84
CA PHE A 161 5.19 8.73 1.53
C PHE A 161 5.94 8.20 2.73
N LEU A 162 7.16 8.69 2.88
CA LEU A 162 8.09 8.30 3.92
C LEU A 162 8.73 9.54 4.53
N ALA A 163 8.62 9.68 5.85
CA ALA A 163 9.42 10.64 6.60
C ALA A 163 10.76 9.99 6.97
N ALA A 164 11.84 10.43 6.33
CA ALA A 164 13.18 9.93 6.56
C ALA A 164 13.84 10.60 7.77
N SER A 165 14.72 9.87 8.46
CA SER A 165 15.44 10.33 9.65
C SER A 165 16.32 11.55 9.39
N ASP A 166 16.75 11.76 8.14
CA ASP A 166 17.57 12.90 7.70
C ASP A 166 16.77 14.13 7.25
N LYS A 167 15.53 14.26 7.75
CA LYS A 167 14.66 15.43 7.53
C LYS A 167 14.26 15.61 6.06
N ARG A 168 14.10 14.51 5.34
CA ARG A 168 13.44 14.48 4.04
C ARG A 168 12.04 13.86 4.16
N LEU A 169 11.05 14.47 3.52
CA LEU A 169 9.82 13.80 3.16
C LEU A 169 9.98 13.30 1.72
N ILE A 170 9.82 12.00 1.53
CA ILE A 170 10.10 11.31 0.27
C ILE A 170 8.81 10.71 -0.26
N SER A 171 8.61 10.77 -1.57
CA SER A 171 7.52 10.09 -2.26
C SER A 171 8.01 9.18 -3.38
N VAL A 172 7.51 7.95 -3.40
CA VAL A 172 7.78 6.95 -4.43
C VAL A 172 6.48 6.37 -4.97
N ASP A 173 6.48 5.91 -6.21
CA ASP A 173 5.39 5.18 -6.84
C ASP A 173 5.18 3.84 -6.13
N ALA A 174 3.94 3.53 -5.77
CA ALA A 174 3.63 2.34 -4.97
C ALA A 174 3.85 1.02 -5.73
N LYS A 175 3.75 1.05 -7.07
CA LYS A 175 3.87 -0.15 -7.91
C LYS A 175 5.33 -0.48 -8.20
N THR A 176 6.17 0.53 -8.35
CA THR A 176 7.55 0.39 -8.86
C THR A 176 8.64 0.75 -7.85
N GLY A 177 8.32 1.57 -6.84
CA GLY A 177 9.30 2.14 -5.92
C GLY A 177 10.11 3.30 -6.53
N GLU A 178 9.81 3.75 -7.75
CA GLU A 178 10.48 4.88 -8.40
C GLU A 178 10.09 6.22 -7.74
N PRO A 179 11.02 7.19 -7.60
CA PRO A 179 10.68 8.51 -7.06
C PRO A 179 9.56 9.21 -7.83
N CYS A 180 8.64 9.87 -7.12
CA CYS A 180 7.59 10.64 -7.76
C CYS A 180 8.11 12.00 -8.28
N PRO A 181 8.28 12.21 -9.59
CA PRO A 181 8.99 13.37 -10.10
C PRO A 181 8.28 14.71 -9.80
N GLU A 182 6.95 14.67 -9.68
CA GLU A 182 6.11 15.84 -9.39
C GLU A 182 6.04 16.20 -7.90
N PHE A 183 6.55 15.35 -7.01
CA PHE A 183 6.53 15.62 -5.57
C PHE A 183 7.80 16.36 -5.14
N GLY A 184 7.64 17.62 -4.69
CA GLY A 184 8.76 18.45 -4.27
C GLY A 184 9.79 18.64 -5.40
N SER A 185 11.05 18.34 -5.11
CA SER A 185 12.13 18.28 -6.09
C SER A 185 12.49 16.82 -6.34
N GLN A 186 11.99 16.25 -7.45
CA GLN A 186 12.28 14.87 -7.87
C GLN A 186 11.94 13.81 -6.79
N GLY A 187 10.77 13.92 -6.17
CA GLY A 187 10.30 12.98 -5.15
C GLY A 187 10.70 13.33 -3.73
N ILE A 188 11.33 14.49 -3.50
CA ILE A 188 11.89 14.86 -2.19
C ILE A 188 11.49 16.28 -1.81
N VAL A 189 11.05 16.43 -0.56
CA VAL A 189 10.92 17.72 0.13
C VAL A 189 11.88 17.72 1.32
N ASN A 190 12.74 18.72 1.43
CA ASN A 190 13.54 18.94 2.63
C ASN A 190 12.69 19.65 3.69
N VAL A 191 12.53 19.03 4.87
CA VAL A 191 11.72 19.54 5.98
C VAL A 191 12.58 20.14 7.11
N LEU A 192 13.85 20.45 6.85
CA LEU A 192 14.63 21.28 7.75
C LEU A 192 13.90 22.62 7.96
N PRO A 193 13.66 23.04 9.22
CA PRO A 193 13.04 24.33 9.47
C PRO A 193 13.93 25.42 8.89
N TYR A 194 13.36 26.28 8.05
CA TYR A 194 13.95 27.57 7.72
C TYR A 194 13.92 28.43 8.99
N ILE A 195 14.91 28.27 9.87
CA ILE A 195 15.18 29.30 10.85
C ILE A 195 15.77 30.47 10.06
N LYS A 196 14.91 31.38 9.60
CA LYS A 196 15.38 32.73 9.29
C LYS A 196 15.92 33.25 10.62
N ASN A 197 17.22 33.47 10.70
CA ASN A 197 17.79 34.25 11.79
C ASN A 197 17.09 35.61 11.75
N ILE A 198 16.17 35.84 12.69
CA ILE A 198 15.59 37.15 12.99
C ILE A 198 16.53 37.81 13.98
#